data_AF-A0A2D5CSW8-F1
#
_entry.id   AF-A0A2D5CSW8-F1
#
_cell.length_a   1.000
_cell.length_b   1.000
_cell.length_c   1.000
_cell.angle_alpha   90.00
_cell.angle_beta   90.00
_cell.angle_gamma   90.00
#
_symmetry.space_group_name_H-M   'P 1'
#
loop_
_entity.id
_entity.type
_entity.pdbx_description
1 polymer ?
#
loop_
_entity_poly.entity_id
_entity_poly.type
_entity_poly.pdbx_seq_one_letter_code
_entity_poly.pdbx_strand_id
1 'polypeptide(L)'
;MKNILKLVISTASAATLTGCIDPANYATTPVSVTTETGTVVCQLYRTNNVLWDEAISIPPGMSISTGDAICKNKGHSIIESQKSRSFWNVVKTNP
;
A
#
# COMPACT_ATOMS: atom_id res chain seq x y z
N MET A 1 50.83 8.43 -7.63
CA MET A 1 49.85 7.56 -8.34
C MET A 1 49.37 6.33 -7.54
N LYS A 2 49.91 6.03 -6.35
CA LYS A 2 49.54 4.84 -5.55
C LYS A 2 48.23 5.02 -4.72
N ASN A 3 47.84 6.27 -4.47
CA ASN A 3 46.76 6.63 -3.53
C ASN A 3 45.41 6.86 -4.22
N ILE A 4 45.43 7.20 -5.52
CA ILE A 4 44.23 7.38 -6.35
C ILE A 4 43.58 6.03 -6.66
N LEU A 5 44.39 4.98 -6.86
CA LEU A 5 43.89 3.62 -7.13
C LEU A 5 43.09 3.04 -5.94
N LYS A 6 43.47 3.39 -4.70
CA LYS A 6 42.74 2.95 -3.50
C LYS A 6 41.38 3.64 -3.33
N LEU A 7 41.24 4.86 -3.86
CA LEU A 7 40.03 5.66 -3.73
C LEU A 7 38.93 5.21 -4.71
N VAL A 8 39.33 4.73 -5.89
CA VAL A 8 38.42 4.17 -6.92
C VAL A 8 37.86 2.80 -6.51
N ILE A 9 38.63 1.99 -5.77
CA ILE A 9 38.18 0.66 -5.31
C ILE A 9 37.13 0.77 -4.20
N SER A 10 37.13 1.84 -3.42
CA SER A 10 36.21 2.00 -2.28
C SER A 10 34.79 2.44 -2.66
N THR A 11 34.55 2.91 -3.89
CA THR A 11 33.27 3.48 -4.33
C THR A 11 32.39 2.51 -5.14
N ALA A 12 32.90 1.31 -5.46
CA ALA A 12 32.21 0.35 -6.33
C ALA A 12 31.11 -0.49 -5.63
N SER A 13 30.93 -0.37 -4.31
CA SER A 13 30.09 -1.30 -3.54
C SER A 13 28.65 -0.84 -3.27
N ALA A 14 28.23 0.33 -3.78
CA ALA A 14 26.95 0.94 -3.39
C ALA A 14 25.77 0.68 -4.36
N ALA A 15 25.94 -0.11 -5.43
CA ALA A 15 25.01 -0.10 -6.57
C ALA A 15 23.96 -1.22 -6.62
N THR A 16 23.81 -2.11 -5.62
CA THR A 16 23.07 -3.37 -5.86
C THR A 16 21.94 -3.71 -4.88
N LEU A 17 21.08 -2.76 -4.50
CA LEU A 17 19.83 -3.07 -3.79
C LEU A 17 18.63 -2.24 -4.29
N THR A 18 18.40 -2.19 -5.61
CA THR A 18 17.08 -1.80 -6.14
C THR A 18 16.27 -3.08 -6.39
N GLY A 19 15.64 -3.62 -5.35
CA GLY A 19 14.67 -4.69 -5.52
C GLY A 19 13.41 -4.14 -6.19
N CYS A 20 13.11 -4.56 -7.42
CA CYS A 20 11.82 -4.27 -8.04
C CYS A 20 10.74 -5.05 -7.28
N ILE A 21 9.83 -4.33 -6.61
CA ILE A 21 8.66 -4.92 -5.97
C ILE A 21 7.48 -4.77 -6.93
N ASP A 22 6.83 -5.88 -7.26
CA ASP A 22 5.60 -5.88 -8.06
C ASP A 22 4.37 -5.90 -7.13
N PRO A 23 3.55 -4.82 -7.12
CA PRO A 23 2.34 -4.74 -6.31
C PRO A 23 1.37 -5.89 -6.54
N ALA A 24 1.31 -6.45 -7.76
CA ALA A 24 0.36 -7.51 -8.11
C ALA A 24 0.47 -8.75 -7.21
N ASN A 25 1.67 -9.04 -6.69
CA ASN A 25 1.91 -10.14 -5.75
C ASN A 25 1.24 -9.94 -4.37
N TYR A 26 0.72 -8.75 -4.10
CA TYR A 26 0.05 -8.42 -2.86
C TYR A 26 -1.44 -8.13 -3.04
N ALA A 27 -1.98 -8.26 -4.26
CA ALA A 27 -3.39 -8.02 -4.54
C ALA A 27 -4.30 -8.87 -3.64
N THR A 28 -5.20 -8.22 -2.91
CA THR A 28 -6.25 -8.90 -2.14
C THR A 28 -7.50 -9.11 -2.98
N THR A 29 -8.48 -9.84 -2.45
CA THR A 29 -9.83 -9.86 -3.04
C THR A 29 -10.37 -8.43 -3.15
N PRO A 30 -10.91 -8.03 -4.32
CA PRO A 30 -11.49 -6.70 -4.49
C PRO A 30 -12.63 -6.42 -3.51
N VAL A 31 -12.75 -5.17 -3.08
CA VAL A 31 -13.77 -4.73 -2.13
C VAL A 31 -14.71 -3.72 -2.78
N SER A 32 -16.01 -3.87 -2.56
CA SER A 32 -17.00 -2.90 -3.01
C SER A 32 -17.25 -1.84 -1.94
N VAL A 33 -17.23 -0.58 -2.34
CA VAL A 33 -17.53 0.59 -1.49
C VAL A 33 -18.73 1.29 -2.08
N THR A 34 -19.84 1.29 -1.34
CA THR A 34 -21.05 2.02 -1.73
C THR A 34 -20.89 3.48 -1.35
N THR A 35 -21.09 4.36 -2.32
CA THR A 35 -21.12 5.82 -2.14
C THR A 35 -22.46 6.38 -2.62
N GLU A 36 -22.72 7.66 -2.35
CA GLU A 36 -23.94 8.35 -2.81
C GLU A 36 -24.09 8.36 -4.33
N THR A 37 -22.97 8.31 -5.06
CA THR A 37 -22.94 8.37 -6.54
C THR A 37 -22.87 6.99 -7.20
N GLY A 38 -22.81 5.92 -6.40
CA GLY A 38 -22.77 4.54 -6.86
C GLY A 38 -21.67 3.71 -6.22
N THR A 39 -21.49 2.50 -6.72
CA THR A 39 -20.52 1.54 -6.18
C THR A 39 -19.16 1.69 -6.84
N VAL A 40 -18.12 1.85 -6.02
CA VAL A 40 -16.72 1.78 -6.43
C VAL A 40 -16.16 0.41 -6.05
N VAL A 41 -15.49 -0.25 -6.99
CA VAL A 41 -14.78 -1.52 -6.71
C VAL A 41 -13.29 -1.20 -6.60
N CYS A 42 -12.73 -1.52 -5.44
CA CYS A 42 -11.36 -1.21 -5.08
C CYS A 42 -10.48 -2.46 -5.08
N GLN A 43 -9.33 -2.36 -5.74
CA GLN A 43 -8.22 -3.28 -5.55
C GLN A 43 -7.34 -2.73 -4.42
N LEU A 44 -7.18 -3.52 -3.36
CA LEU A 44 -6.30 -3.21 -2.26
C LEU A 44 -5.07 -4.13 -2.33
N TYR A 45 -3.91 -3.62 -1.97
CA TYR A 45 -2.66 -4.38 -2.12
C TYR A 45 -1.95 -4.65 -0.80
N ARG A 46 -2.08 -3.83 0.24
CA ARG A 46 -1.38 -4.11 1.50
C ARG A 46 -2.24 -3.78 2.71
N THR A 47 -1.97 -4.50 3.79
CA THR A 47 -2.64 -4.31 5.07
C THR A 47 -2.01 -3.21 5.92
N ASN A 48 -0.93 -2.57 5.46
CA ASN A 48 -0.19 -1.56 6.21
C ASN A 48 0.15 -0.27 5.43
N ASN A 49 -0.13 -0.20 4.13
CA ASN A 49 -0.07 1.03 3.35
C ASN A 49 -1.15 1.04 2.26
N VAL A 50 -1.44 2.21 1.72
CA VAL A 50 -2.50 2.42 0.71
C VAL A 50 -1.97 2.95 -0.62
N LEU A 51 -0.65 3.03 -0.77
CA LEU A 51 -0.01 3.72 -1.90
C LEU A 51 -0.39 3.12 -3.26
N TRP A 52 -0.70 1.83 -3.28
CA TRP A 52 -1.08 1.10 -4.48
C TRP A 52 -2.58 0.87 -4.59
N ASP A 53 -3.37 1.25 -3.59
CA ASP A 53 -4.82 1.03 -3.62
C ASP A 53 -5.46 1.89 -4.71
N GLU A 54 -6.24 1.24 -5.57
CA GLU A 54 -6.78 1.83 -6.80
C GLU A 54 -8.22 1.35 -7.08
N ALA A 55 -8.95 2.15 -7.84
CA ALA A 55 -10.28 1.79 -8.32
C ALA A 55 -10.18 0.98 -9.61
N ILE A 56 -10.69 -0.25 -9.59
CA ILE A 56 -10.79 -1.11 -10.79
C ILE A 56 -12.15 -0.97 -11.49
N SER A 57 -13.13 -0.39 -10.81
CA SER A 57 -14.42 0.00 -11.39
C SER A 57 -15.00 1.19 -10.65
N ILE A 58 -15.56 2.14 -11.39
CA ILE A 58 -16.20 3.35 -10.87
C ILE A 58 -17.60 3.52 -11.49
N PRO A 59 -18.53 4.20 -10.79
CA PRO A 59 -19.84 4.51 -11.36
C PRO A 59 -19.74 5.58 -12.47
N PRO A 60 -20.74 5.65 -13.36
CA PRO A 60 -20.80 6.68 -14.40
C PRO A 60 -20.75 8.10 -13.80
N GLY A 61 -19.96 8.98 -14.39
CA GLY A 61 -19.83 10.37 -13.96
C GLY A 61 -18.83 10.61 -12.81
N MET A 62 -18.23 9.55 -12.26
CA MET A 62 -17.09 9.67 -11.34
C MET A 62 -15.77 9.71 -12.13
N SER A 63 -14.74 10.38 -11.61
CA SER A 63 -13.39 10.27 -12.15
C SER A 63 -12.62 9.12 -11.48
N ILE A 64 -11.66 8.54 -12.20
CA ILE A 64 -10.80 7.49 -11.63
C ILE A 64 -10.03 8.01 -10.41
N SER A 65 -9.54 9.25 -10.44
CA SER A 65 -8.83 9.83 -9.29
C SER A 65 -9.71 9.96 -8.03
N THR A 66 -10.99 10.28 -8.20
CA THR A 66 -11.96 10.25 -7.10
C THR A 66 -12.19 8.82 -6.60
N GLY A 67 -12.31 7.85 -7.51
CA GLY A 67 -12.37 6.42 -7.16
C GLY A 67 -11.16 5.96 -6.36
N ASP A 68 -9.95 6.30 -6.79
CA ASP A 68 -8.70 5.94 -6.09
C ASP A 68 -8.64 6.55 -4.69
N ALA A 69 -9.10 7.80 -4.52
CA ALA A 69 -9.17 8.44 -3.21
C ALA A 69 -10.12 7.67 -2.27
N ILE A 70 -11.26 7.21 -2.78
CA ILE A 70 -12.20 6.36 -2.03
C ILE A 70 -11.53 5.04 -1.64
N CYS A 71 -10.82 4.40 -2.56
CA CYS A 71 -10.14 3.13 -2.29
C CYS A 71 -9.01 3.27 -1.26
N LYS A 72 -8.22 4.34 -1.32
CA LYS A 72 -7.21 4.66 -0.30
C LYS A 72 -7.84 4.90 1.07
N ASN A 73 -8.96 5.62 1.13
CA ASN A 73 -9.68 5.84 2.39
C ASN A 73 -10.24 4.52 2.97
N LYS A 74 -10.69 3.61 2.11
CA LYS A 74 -11.08 2.26 2.52
C LYS A 74 -9.90 1.48 3.10
N GLY A 75 -8.73 1.52 2.45
CA GLY A 75 -7.49 0.92 2.95
C GLY A 75 -7.12 1.46 4.34
N HIS A 76 -7.15 2.78 4.52
CA HIS A 76 -6.91 3.42 5.83
C HIS A 76 -7.89 2.94 6.92
N SER A 77 -9.17 2.82 6.59
CA SER A 77 -10.20 2.35 7.53
C SER A 77 -9.94 0.92 8.00
N ILE A 78 -9.44 0.05 7.11
CA ILE A 78 -9.08 -1.34 7.43
C ILE A 78 -7.85 -1.35 8.35
N ILE A 79 -6.80 -0.59 8.02
CA ILE A 79 -5.58 -0.47 8.83
C ILE A 79 -5.94 -0.10 10.27
N GLU A 80 -6.81 0.90 10.45
CA GLU A 80 -7.20 1.36 11.78
C GLU A 80 -8.02 0.33 12.54
N SER A 81 -8.93 -0.36 11.84
CA SER A 81 -9.70 -1.47 12.42
C SER A 81 -8.80 -2.62 12.88
N GLN A 82 -7.73 -2.92 12.15
CA GLN A 82 -6.76 -3.95 12.53
C GLN A 82 -5.95 -3.56 13.77
N LYS A 83 -5.51 -2.29 13.87
CA LYS A 83 -4.82 -1.79 15.06
C LYS A 83 -5.69 -1.90 16.30
N SER A 84 -6.94 -1.46 16.21
CA SER A 84 -7.90 -1.57 17.31
C SER A 84 -8.10 -3.03 17.74
N ARG A 85 -8.30 -3.95 16.77
CA ARG A 85 -8.42 -5.38 17.05
C ARG A 85 -7.15 -5.95 17.71
N SER A 86 -5.97 -5.59 17.20
CA SER A 86 -4.69 -6.00 17.77
C SER A 86 -4.54 -5.52 19.22
N PHE A 87 -4.87 -4.26 19.50
CA PHE A 87 -4.86 -3.70 20.84
C PHE A 87 -5.77 -4.48 21.80
N TRP A 88 -7.03 -4.73 21.39
CA TRP A 88 -7.97 -5.49 22.21
C TRP A 88 -7.54 -6.93 22.45
N ASN A 89 -6.84 -7.55 21.50
CA ASN A 89 -6.26 -8.87 21.71
C ASN A 89 -5.19 -8.85 22.80
N VAL A 90 -4.30 -7.83 22.80
CA VAL A 90 -3.27 -7.66 23.85
C VAL A 90 -3.91 -7.49 25.22
N VAL A 91 -4.90 -6.60 25.34
CA VAL A 91 -5.63 -6.35 26.60
C VAL A 91 -6.28 -7.63 27.14
N LYS A 92 -6.90 -8.45 26.27
CA LYS A 92 -7.49 -9.74 26.70
C LYS A 92 -6.46 -10.74 27.19
N THR A 93 -5.27 -10.76 26.58
CA THR A 93 -4.21 -11.73 26.93
C THR A 93 -3.36 -11.31 28.13
N ASN A 94 -3.46 -10.06 28.56
CA ASN A 94 -2.74 -9.52 29.72
C ASN A 94 -3.71 -8.68 30.59
N PRO A 95 -4.63 -9.34 31.31
CA PRO A 95 -5.68 -8.68 32.11
C PRO A 95 -5.13 -7.94 33.33
#